data_AF-A0A347AGR3-F1
#
_entry.id   AF-A0A347AGR3-F1
#
_cell.length_a   1.000
_cell.length_b   1.000
_cell.length_c   1.000
_cell.angle_alpha   90.00
_cell.angle_beta   90.00
_cell.angle_gamma   90.00
#
_symmetry.space_group_name_H-M   'P 1'
#
loop_
_entity.id
_entity.type
_entity.pdbx_description
1 polymer ?
#
loop_
_entity_poly.entity_id
_entity_poly.type
_entity_poly.pdbx_seq_one_letter_code
_entity_poly.pdbx_strand_id
1 'polypeptide(L)'
;MDLSPHELMELQEQLVIIYKLISQHRLMKKFYYNGVEFDDPFINNSTLIQEFMKLKDPEKVLKGSIMEIEKMNNPELNKEIDFSDVLDAYDMDLLKYKYNIVKPLDIDKLNIKQLLKQI
;
A
#
# COMPACT_ATOMS: atom_id res chain seq x y z
N MET A 1 0.10 16.14 14.10
CA MET A 1 -0.24 15.99 12.67
C MET A 1 0.24 17.24 11.96
N ASP A 2 1.38 17.19 11.28
CA ASP A 2 1.87 18.30 10.44
C ASP A 2 2.26 17.77 9.04
N LEU A 3 1.49 16.83 8.48
CA LEU A 3 1.61 16.50 7.07
C LEU A 3 0.84 17.55 6.26
N SER A 4 1.50 18.13 5.27
CA SER A 4 0.85 18.97 4.27
C SER A 4 -0.14 18.14 3.43
N PRO A 5 -1.13 18.76 2.76
CA PRO A 5 -2.03 18.05 1.85
C PRO A 5 -1.30 17.24 0.78
N HIS A 6 -0.14 17.74 0.33
CA HIS A 6 0.70 17.04 -0.64
C HIS A 6 1.33 15.77 -0.03
N GLU A 7 1.88 15.86 1.18
CA GLU A 7 2.48 14.70 1.86
C GLU A 7 1.44 13.65 2.25
N LEU A 8 0.22 14.06 2.62
CA LEU A 8 -0.91 13.15 2.83
C LEU A 8 -1.29 12.40 1.55
N MET A 9 -1.38 13.10 0.42
CA MET A 9 -1.64 12.49 -0.88
C MET A 9 -0.54 11.50 -1.25
N GLU A 10 0.74 11.88 -1.10
CA GLU A 10 1.87 10.98 -1.37
C GLU A 10 1.87 9.76 -0.45
N LEU A 11 1.54 9.93 0.84
CA LEU A 11 1.41 8.81 1.76
C LEU A 11 0.30 7.85 1.31
N GLN A 12 -0.86 8.39 0.93
CA GLN A 12 -1.99 7.59 0.47
C GLN A 12 -1.63 6.78 -0.78
N GLU A 13 -1.04 7.41 -1.78
CA GLU A 13 -0.57 6.76 -3.00
C GLU A 13 0.40 5.60 -2.69
N GLN A 14 1.40 5.85 -1.83
CA GLN A 14 2.38 4.83 -1.48
C GLN A 14 1.73 3.66 -0.73
N LEU A 15 0.78 3.93 0.18
CA LEU A 15 0.02 2.88 0.86
C LEU A 15 -0.83 2.05 -0.11
N VAL A 16 -1.43 2.68 -1.12
CA VAL A 16 -2.19 1.98 -2.18
C VAL A 16 -1.29 1.04 -2.97
N ILE A 17 -0.07 1.46 -3.33
CA ILE A 17 0.90 0.60 -4.03
C ILE A 17 1.21 -0.64 -3.19
N ILE A 18 1.53 -0.46 -1.90
CA ILE A 18 1.83 -1.58 -1.00
C ILE A 18 0.61 -2.49 -0.84
N TYR A 19 -0.58 -1.92 -0.64
CA TYR A 19 -1.81 -2.70 -0.49
C TYR A 19 -2.04 -3.60 -1.70
N LYS A 20 -2.00 -3.04 -2.92
CA LYS A 20 -2.22 -3.83 -4.14
C LYS A 20 -1.17 -4.92 -4.30
N LEU A 21 0.09 -4.63 -3.96
CA LEU A 21 1.18 -5.60 -4.05
C LEU A 21 1.01 -6.77 -3.08
N ILE A 22 0.70 -6.49 -1.80
CA ILE A 22 0.44 -7.52 -0.79
C ILE A 22 -0.80 -8.34 -1.15
N SER A 23 -1.87 -7.69 -1.60
CA SER A 23 -3.12 -8.37 -1.99
C SER A 23 -2.90 -9.30 -3.19
N GLN A 24 -2.18 -8.83 -4.22
CA GLN A 24 -1.78 -9.66 -5.36
C GLN A 24 -0.95 -10.86 -4.93
N HIS A 25 0.06 -10.65 -4.08
CA HIS A 25 0.88 -11.74 -3.56
C HIS A 25 0.03 -12.77 -2.80
N ARG A 26 -0.87 -12.34 -1.92
CA ARG A 26 -1.73 -13.25 -1.15
C ARG A 26 -2.66 -14.04 -2.06
N LEU A 27 -3.22 -13.41 -3.10
CA LEU A 27 -4.01 -14.09 -4.12
C LEU A 27 -3.17 -15.14 -4.85
N MET A 28 -1.94 -14.77 -5.26
CA MET A 28 -1.02 -15.70 -5.92
C MET A 28 -0.74 -16.91 -5.04
N LYS A 29 -0.39 -16.69 -3.77
CA LYS A 29 -0.17 -17.76 -2.77
C LYS A 29 -1.40 -18.65 -2.60
N LYS A 30 -2.58 -18.04 -2.48
CA LYS A 30 -3.85 -18.76 -2.27
C LYS A 30 -4.22 -19.66 -3.45
N PHE A 31 -4.02 -19.19 -4.68
CA PHE A 31 -4.48 -19.90 -5.88
C PHE A 31 -3.43 -20.80 -6.52
N TYR A 32 -2.15 -20.43 -6.46
CA TYR A 32 -1.09 -21.11 -7.23
C TYR A 32 -0.08 -21.87 -6.36
N TYR A 33 0.07 -21.51 -5.09
CA TYR A 33 1.09 -22.09 -4.20
C TYR A 33 0.49 -22.71 -2.93
N ASN A 34 -0.81 -23.01 -2.94
CA ASN A 34 -1.46 -23.60 -1.79
C ASN A 34 -0.92 -25.03 -1.56
N GLY A 35 -0.27 -25.25 -0.42
CA GLY A 35 0.40 -26.51 -0.11
C GLY A 35 1.79 -26.69 -0.71
N VAL A 36 2.36 -25.65 -1.34
CA VAL A 36 3.74 -25.63 -1.85
C VAL A 36 4.56 -24.67 -1.01
N GLU A 37 5.69 -25.13 -0.46
CA GLU A 37 6.70 -24.25 0.11
C GLU A 37 7.36 -23.47 -1.02
N PHE A 38 6.87 -22.25 -1.25
CA PHE A 38 7.45 -21.31 -2.18
C PHE A 38 8.21 -20.25 -1.39
N ASP A 39 9.53 -20.27 -1.55
CA ASP A 39 10.39 -19.22 -1.03
C ASP A 39 10.28 -18.01 -1.96
N ASP A 40 9.43 -17.03 -1.61
CA ASP A 40 9.19 -15.88 -2.46
C ASP A 40 10.36 -14.89 -2.35
N PRO A 41 11.23 -14.79 -3.37
CA PRO A 41 12.38 -13.89 -3.32
C PRO A 41 11.95 -12.43 -3.24
N PHE A 42 10.73 -12.07 -3.64
CA PHE A 42 10.24 -10.70 -3.51
C PHE A 42 9.99 -10.33 -2.04
N ILE A 43 9.26 -11.17 -1.30
CA ILE A 43 9.03 -10.95 0.14
C ILE A 43 10.34 -11.02 0.90
N ASN A 44 11.21 -11.96 0.55
CA ASN A 44 12.44 -12.17 1.31
C ASN A 44 13.49 -11.07 1.09
N ASN A 45 13.40 -10.32 -0.01
CA ASN A 45 14.40 -9.29 -0.33
C ASN A 45 13.88 -7.85 -0.11
N SER A 46 12.57 -7.63 0.03
CA SER A 46 12.03 -6.30 0.37
C SER A 46 11.92 -6.12 1.88
N THR A 47 12.69 -5.16 2.41
CA THR A 47 12.65 -4.81 3.83
C THR A 47 11.32 -4.20 4.24
N LEU A 48 10.73 -3.39 3.35
CA LEU A 48 9.45 -2.74 3.61
C LEU A 48 8.31 -3.75 3.67
N ILE A 49 8.25 -4.68 2.71
CA ILE A 49 7.19 -5.71 2.68
C ILE A 49 7.32 -6.66 3.87
N GLN A 50 8.54 -7.02 4.28
CA GLN A 50 8.73 -7.82 5.49
C GLN A 50 8.16 -7.16 6.74
N GLU A 51 8.26 -5.85 6.87
CA GLU A 51 7.67 -5.14 8.01
C GLU A 51 6.15 -5.24 8.02
N PHE A 52 5.51 -5.08 6.87
CA PHE A 52 4.06 -5.29 6.76
C PHE A 52 3.67 -6.76 7.00
N MET A 53 4.43 -7.73 6.49
CA MET A 53 4.13 -9.15 6.66
C MET A 53 4.28 -9.64 8.11
N LYS A 54 4.96 -8.88 9.00
CA LYS A 54 4.97 -9.14 10.45
C LYS A 54 3.64 -8.78 11.13
N LEU A 55 2.80 -7.97 10.49
CA LEU A 55 1.49 -7.61 11.02
C LEU A 55 0.55 -8.82 10.96
N LYS A 56 -0.35 -8.93 11.94
CA LYS A 56 -1.35 -10.01 11.99
C LYS A 56 -2.26 -10.03 10.76
N ASP A 57 -2.62 -8.86 10.25
CA ASP A 57 -3.43 -8.69 9.05
C ASP A 57 -3.02 -7.40 8.31
N PRO A 58 -1.97 -7.46 7.47
CA PRO A 58 -1.43 -6.27 6.80
C PRO A 58 -2.44 -5.60 5.88
N GLU A 59 -3.28 -6.37 5.19
CA GLU A 59 -4.30 -5.82 4.30
C GLU A 59 -5.34 -5.01 5.08
N LYS A 60 -5.79 -5.51 6.24
CA LYS A 60 -6.74 -4.77 7.08
C LYS A 60 -6.12 -3.48 7.63
N VAL A 61 -4.85 -3.52 8.06
CA VAL A 61 -4.14 -2.33 8.54
C VAL A 61 -4.01 -1.30 7.42
N LEU A 62 -3.51 -1.70 6.26
CA LEU A 62 -3.34 -0.83 5.09
C LEU A 62 -4.66 -0.24 4.62
N LYS A 63 -5.72 -1.06 4.52
CA LYS A 63 -7.06 -0.59 4.19
C LYS A 63 -7.54 0.47 5.19
N GLY A 64 -7.34 0.24 6.49
CA GLY A 64 -7.67 1.20 7.53
C GLY A 64 -6.95 2.54 7.33
N SER A 65 -5.62 2.50 7.14
CA SER A 65 -4.80 3.69 6.95
C SER A 65 -5.17 4.48 5.69
N ILE A 66 -5.40 3.80 4.56
CA ILE A 66 -5.82 4.45 3.30
C ILE A 66 -7.16 5.16 3.48
N MET A 67 -8.12 4.49 4.13
CA MET A 67 -9.45 5.08 4.38
C MET A 67 -9.41 6.23 5.39
N GLU A 68 -8.49 6.21 6.34
CA GLU A 68 -8.30 7.30 7.28
C GLU A 68 -7.77 8.55 6.57
N ILE A 69 -6.77 8.38 5.70
CA ILE A 69 -6.21 9.48 4.90
C ILE A 69 -7.24 10.02 3.91
N GLU A 70 -8.03 9.13 3.28
CA GLU A 70 -9.12 9.54 2.38
C GLU A 70 -10.11 10.50 3.09
N LYS A 71 -10.48 10.19 4.33
CA LYS A 71 -11.36 11.05 5.14
C LYS A 71 -10.70 12.37 5.53
N MET A 72 -9.39 12.38 5.78
CA MET A 72 -8.64 13.60 6.06
C MET A 72 -8.55 14.51 4.82
N ASN A 73 -8.35 13.92 3.64
CA ASN A 73 -8.26 14.65 2.37
C ASN A 73 -9.62 15.17 1.89
N ASN A 74 -10.71 14.46 2.22
CA ASN A 74 -12.05 14.77 1.77
C ASN A 74 -13.03 14.82 2.95
N PRO A 75 -12.90 15.82 3.86
CA PRO A 75 -13.72 15.89 5.08
C PRO A 75 -15.22 16.12 4.80
N GLU A 76 -15.56 16.63 3.60
CA GLU A 76 -16.94 16.86 3.18
C GLU A 76 -17.64 15.62 2.59
N LEU A 77 -16.92 14.49 2.46
CA LEU A 77 -17.53 13.22 2.07
C LEU A 77 -18.46 12.70 3.17
N ASN A 78 -19.71 13.16 3.12
CA ASN A 78 -20.81 12.72 3.99
C ASN A 78 -21.35 11.32 3.65
N LYS A 79 -20.78 10.64 2.64
CA LYS A 79 -21.18 9.30 2.20
C LYS A 79 -20.17 8.26 2.69
N GLU A 80 -20.66 7.06 2.99
CA GLU A 80 -19.81 5.87 3.04
C GLU A 80 -19.17 5.67 1.67
N ILE A 81 -17.86 5.93 1.58
CA ILE A 81 -17.04 5.63 0.40
C ILE A 81 -16.67 4.15 0.47
N ASP A 82 -16.88 3.41 -0.61
CA ASP A 82 -16.35 2.04 -0.69
C ASP A 82 -14.84 2.11 -0.90
N PHE A 83 -14.12 1.22 -0.23
CA PHE A 83 -12.70 1.05 -0.44
C PHE A 83 -12.36 0.64 -1.88
N SER A 84 -13.25 -0.07 -2.59
CA SER A 84 -13.05 -0.34 -4.02
C SER A 84 -12.97 0.95 -4.83
N ASP A 85 -13.85 1.91 -4.54
CA ASP A 85 -13.90 3.19 -5.26
C ASP A 85 -12.61 3.99 -5.01
N VAL A 86 -12.09 3.96 -3.78
CA VAL A 86 -10.79 4.58 -3.44
C VAL A 86 -9.68 3.94 -4.25
N LEU A 87 -9.63 2.60 -4.34
CA LEU A 87 -8.57 1.90 -5.06
C LEU A 87 -8.64 2.08 -6.58
N ASP A 88 -9.83 2.25 -7.14
CA ASP A 88 -10.07 2.43 -8.58
C ASP A 88 -9.72 3.85 -9.04
N ALA A 89 -9.71 4.82 -8.13
CA ALA A 89 -9.22 6.17 -8.41
C ALA A 89 -7.70 6.23 -8.70
N TYR A 90 -6.93 5.20 -8.30
CA TYR A 90 -5.48 5.15 -8.51
C TYR A 90 -5.10 4.30 -9.72
N ASP A 91 -4.56 4.97 -10.74
CA ASP A 91 -3.90 4.34 -11.87
C ASP A 91 -2.50 3.83 -11.46
N MET A 92 -2.34 2.51 -11.44
CA MET A 92 -1.09 1.87 -11.01
C MET A 92 0.07 2.10 -11.96
N ASP A 93 -0.17 2.36 -13.25
CA ASP A 93 0.91 2.62 -14.20
C ASP A 93 1.42 4.05 -14.01
N LEU A 94 0.53 5.01 -13.73
CA LEU A 94 0.93 6.36 -13.31
C LEU A 94 1.70 6.35 -11.98
N LEU A 95 1.25 5.58 -10.99
CA LEU A 95 1.95 5.49 -9.70
C LEU A 95 3.33 4.86 -9.83
N LYS A 96 3.47 3.77 -10.62
CA LYS A 96 4.78 3.17 -10.90
C LYS A 96 5.71 4.15 -11.58
N TYR A 97 5.21 4.93 -12.53
CA TYR A 97 5.98 5.97 -13.21
C TYR A 97 6.42 7.06 -12.22
N LYS A 98 5.49 7.60 -11.42
CA LYS A 98 5.76 8.65 -10.42
C LYS A 98 6.85 8.25 -9.42
N TYR A 99 6.80 7.02 -8.92
CA TYR A 99 7.74 6.51 -7.91
C TYR A 99 8.93 5.72 -8.48
N ASN A 100 9.09 5.70 -9.81
CA ASN A 100 10.17 4.98 -10.50
C ASN A 100 10.28 3.49 -10.07
N ILE A 101 9.12 2.82 -10.06
CA ILE A 101 8.97 1.40 -9.74
C ILE A 101 8.99 0.61 -11.05
N VAL A 102 10.15 0.05 -11.38
CA VAL A 102 10.37 -0.76 -12.59
C VAL A 102 10.32 -2.25 -12.28
N LYS A 103 10.84 -2.64 -11.11
CA LYS A 103 10.84 -4.02 -10.61
C LYS A 103 10.18 -4.07 -9.22
N PRO A 104 9.66 -5.24 -8.79
CA PRO A 104 9.00 -5.35 -7.49
C PRO A 104 9.83 -4.80 -6.32
N LEU A 105 11.13 -5.06 -6.28
CA LEU A 105 12.04 -4.59 -5.22
C LEU A 105 12.24 -3.07 -5.17
N ASP A 106 11.83 -2.34 -6.21
CA ASP A 106 11.85 -0.88 -6.18
C ASP A 106 10.84 -0.30 -5.18
N ILE A 107 9.95 -1.14 -4.62
CA ILE A 107 9.05 -0.75 -3.52
C ILE A 107 9.81 -0.22 -2.30
N ASP A 108 11.05 -0.66 -2.07
CA ASP A 108 11.88 -0.17 -0.96
C ASP A 108 12.36 1.28 -1.19
N LYS A 109 12.16 1.86 -2.38
CA LYS A 109 12.38 3.29 -2.65
C LYS A 109 11.28 4.19 -2.08
N LEU A 110 10.14 3.60 -1.68
CA LEU A 110 9.04 4.36 -1.11
C LEU A 110 9.43 4.95 0.26
N ASN A 111 9.10 6.21 0.47
CA ASN A 111 9.45 6.97 1.69
C ASN A 111 8.40 6.83 2.81
N ILE A 112 7.57 5.78 2.79
CA ILE A 112 6.50 5.54 3.79
C ILE A 112 7.00 5.66 5.22
N LYS A 113 8.18 5.13 5.55
CA LYS A 113 8.69 5.20 6.94
C LYS A 113 8.99 6.63 7.38
N GLN A 114 9.38 7.51 6.47
CA GLN A 114 9.61 8.91 6.79
C GLN A 114 8.27 9.62 6.99
N LEU A 115 7.30 9.37 6.11
CA LEU A 115 5.96 9.94 6.19
C LEU A 115 5.24 9.49 7.46
N LEU A 116 5.34 8.20 7.83
CA LEU A 116 4.75 7.66 9.06
C LEU A 116 5.38 8.22 10.35
N LYS A 117 6.64 8.68 10.32
CA LYS A 117 7.29 9.31 11.49
C LYS A 117 6.80 10.73 11.75
N GLN A 118 6.13 11.34 10.80
CA GLN A 118 5.58 12.70 10.88
C GLN A 118 4.11 12.70 11.34
N ILE A 119 3.55 11.51 11.57
CA ILE A 119 2.19 11.26 12.10
C ILE A 119 2.26 11.15 13.62
#